data_AF-Q17XU6-F1
#
_entry.id   AF-Q17XU6-F1
#
_cell.length_a   1.000
_cell.length_b   1.000
_cell.length_c   1.000
_cell.angle_alpha   90.00
_cell.angle_beta   90.00
_cell.angle_gamma   90.00
#
_symmetry.space_group_name_H-M   'P 1'
#
loop_
_entity.id
_entity.type
_entity.pdbx_description
1 polymer ?
#
loop_
_entity_poly.entity_id
_entity_poly.type
_entity_poly.pdbx_seq_one_letter_code
_entity_poly.pdbx_strand_id
1 'polypeptide(L)'
;MAKKTAFPDDDQIKAAFLVRNAYSTRNVCKFILLEIEKLSNAEPPREENLEVEHFYPQTSTQEWRDRVGDYFTFEQDYLNNFGNLTLSGSGQNQKLGNKSYEAKIELMEQYSSLHLNDYFINNTHSWGIDEVKARSEYLADQFCKVELFKDLPKEYRTRELNKTLDDDLTSHKFSSVKLPNGQKQIARSAKELASVVINYLLENAREAFESYTDDESQKYIYWDKAKAEARDRDGTLVVPFEKVGFYFVCNASFQSVGSNLKNLIIGCELDPREFIVG
;
A
#
# COMPACT_ATOMS: atom_id res chain seq x y z
N MET A 1 -0.35 -14.76 4.17
CA MET A 1 -0.59 -13.33 4.44
C MET A 1 -1.26 -12.72 3.21
N ALA A 2 -2.46 -12.18 3.32
CA ALA A 2 -3.08 -11.47 2.20
C ALA A 2 -2.26 -10.20 1.94
N LYS A 3 -1.73 -10.06 0.72
CA LYS A 3 -1.04 -8.84 0.28
C LYS A 3 -2.05 -7.71 0.37
N LYS A 4 -1.87 -6.78 1.31
CA LYS A 4 -2.77 -5.64 1.51
C LYS A 4 -2.80 -4.85 0.19
N THR A 5 -3.94 -4.87 -0.50
CA THR A 5 -4.17 -4.09 -1.72
C THR A 5 -4.33 -2.63 -1.30
N ALA A 6 -3.21 -1.92 -1.22
CA ALA A 6 -3.21 -0.47 -1.18
C ALA A 6 -3.31 0.06 -2.62
N PHE A 7 -3.85 1.27 -2.77
CA PHE A 7 -3.73 2.00 -4.03
C PHE A 7 -2.24 2.21 -4.33
N PRO A 8 -1.81 2.03 -5.60
CA PRO A 8 -0.40 2.08 -5.93
C PRO A 8 0.17 3.48 -5.72
N ASP A 9 1.46 3.45 -5.54
CA ASP A 9 2.32 4.54 -5.16
C ASP A 9 3.20 4.94 -6.36
N ASP A 10 3.68 6.19 -6.47
CA ASP A 10 4.39 6.62 -7.69
C ASP A 10 5.60 5.71 -7.98
N ASP A 11 6.32 5.27 -6.96
CA ASP A 11 7.45 4.35 -7.11
C ASP A 11 6.96 2.97 -7.60
N GLN A 12 5.84 2.48 -7.08
CA GLN A 12 5.20 1.25 -7.55
C GLN A 12 4.70 1.35 -8.99
N ILE A 13 4.16 2.51 -9.40
CA ILE A 13 3.73 2.78 -10.76
C ILE A 13 4.94 2.75 -11.69
N LYS A 14 5.99 3.53 -11.39
CA LYS A 14 7.22 3.58 -12.19
C LYS A 14 7.88 2.22 -12.34
N ALA A 15 7.98 1.47 -11.24
CA ALA A 15 8.49 0.10 -11.28
C ALA A 15 7.64 -0.80 -12.18
N ALA A 16 6.31 -0.69 -12.13
CA ALA A 16 5.41 -1.49 -12.95
C ALA A 16 5.53 -1.18 -14.45
N PHE A 17 5.70 0.09 -14.82
CA PHE A 17 5.88 0.51 -16.22
C PHE A 17 7.18 -0.01 -16.86
N LEU A 18 8.19 -0.30 -16.05
CA LEU A 18 9.48 -0.79 -16.52
C LEU A 18 9.54 -2.31 -16.73
N VAL A 19 8.75 -3.09 -15.99
CA VAL A 19 8.92 -4.56 -15.94
C VAL A 19 7.69 -5.36 -16.37
N ARG A 20 6.50 -4.74 -16.42
CA ARG A 20 5.29 -5.51 -16.72
C ARG A 20 5.12 -5.76 -18.21
N ASN A 21 4.70 -6.98 -18.52
CA ASN A 21 4.02 -7.29 -19.77
C ASN A 21 2.63 -6.62 -19.78
N ALA A 22 2.59 -5.37 -20.21
CA ALA A 22 1.38 -4.54 -20.26
C ALA A 22 0.36 -5.08 -21.28
N TYR A 23 0.83 -5.70 -22.37
CA TYR A 23 -0.04 -6.24 -23.42
C TYR A 23 -0.89 -7.43 -22.94
N SER A 24 -0.42 -8.21 -21.95
CA SER A 24 -1.19 -9.30 -21.34
C SER A 24 -2.53 -8.83 -20.76
N THR A 25 -2.62 -7.55 -20.38
CA THR A 25 -3.84 -6.87 -19.92
C THR A 25 -4.21 -5.74 -20.89
N ARG A 26 -4.42 -6.08 -22.17
CA ARG A 26 -4.61 -5.13 -23.28
C ARG A 26 -5.61 -4.00 -22.99
N ASN A 27 -6.76 -4.30 -22.38
CA ASN A 27 -7.76 -3.26 -22.06
C ASN A 27 -7.25 -2.26 -21.01
N VAL A 28 -6.51 -2.74 -20.00
CA VAL A 28 -5.89 -1.88 -18.98
C VAL A 28 -4.77 -1.05 -19.60
N CYS A 29 -3.95 -1.66 -20.48
CA CYS A 29 -2.91 -0.94 -21.22
C CYS A 29 -3.52 0.17 -22.09
N LYS A 30 -4.60 -0.14 -22.82
CA LYS A 30 -5.32 0.83 -23.67
C LYS A 30 -5.85 2.00 -22.84
N PHE A 31 -6.50 1.70 -21.72
CA PHE A 31 -7.00 2.71 -20.80
C PHE A 31 -5.86 3.62 -20.28
N ILE A 32 -4.78 3.03 -19.78
CA ILE A 32 -3.62 3.79 -19.27
C ILE A 32 -3.04 4.72 -20.33
N LEU A 33 -2.81 4.20 -21.54
CA LEU A 33 -2.30 5.03 -22.64
C LEU A 33 -3.28 6.15 -22.99
N LEU A 34 -4.59 5.88 -23.03
CA LEU A 34 -5.60 6.89 -23.32
C LEU A 34 -5.67 7.98 -22.24
N GLU A 35 -5.50 7.62 -20.97
CA GLU A 35 -5.42 8.61 -19.89
C GLU A 35 -4.16 9.48 -19.99
N ILE A 36 -3.03 8.93 -20.45
CA ILE A 36 -1.83 9.72 -20.74
C ILE A 36 -2.07 10.66 -21.92
N GLU A 37 -2.69 10.18 -23.01
CA GLU A 37 -3.02 10.99 -24.19
C GLU A 37 -3.85 12.22 -23.83
N LYS A 38 -4.87 12.04 -22.96
CA LYS A 38 -5.75 13.12 -22.47
C LYS A 38 -5.02 14.26 -21.75
N LEU A 39 -3.81 14.03 -21.24
CA LEU A 39 -3.03 15.09 -20.57
C LEU A 39 -2.60 16.20 -21.52
N SER A 40 -2.34 15.84 -22.79
CA SER A 40 -1.81 16.76 -23.81
C SER A 40 -2.77 16.97 -24.99
N ASN A 41 -3.80 16.12 -25.14
CA ASN A 41 -4.78 16.21 -26.20
C ASN A 41 -6.17 16.45 -25.62
N ALA A 42 -6.72 17.65 -25.82
CA ALA A 42 -8.01 18.06 -25.28
C ALA A 42 -9.20 17.34 -25.94
N GLU A 43 -9.03 16.87 -27.17
CA GLU A 43 -10.06 16.16 -27.95
C GLU A 43 -9.50 14.85 -28.53
N PRO A 44 -9.12 13.88 -27.67
CA PRO A 44 -8.55 12.64 -28.15
C PRO A 44 -9.61 11.79 -28.86
N PRO A 45 -9.21 10.92 -29.81
CA PRO A 45 -10.15 10.01 -30.45
C PRO A 45 -10.89 9.13 -29.42
N ARG A 46 -12.14 8.79 -29.75
CA ARG A 46 -12.94 7.90 -28.89
C ARG A 46 -12.23 6.55 -28.70
N GLU A 47 -12.28 6.04 -27.48
CA GLU A 47 -11.65 4.77 -27.10
C GLU A 47 -12.05 3.62 -28.05
N GLU A 48 -13.32 3.53 -28.44
CA GLU A 48 -13.86 2.50 -29.33
C GLU A 48 -13.17 2.44 -30.71
N ASN A 49 -12.56 3.55 -31.16
CA ASN A 49 -11.89 3.65 -32.45
C ASN A 49 -10.37 3.44 -32.35
N LEU A 50 -9.87 3.12 -31.15
CA LEU A 50 -8.45 2.96 -30.87
C LEU A 50 -8.11 1.50 -30.60
N GLU A 51 -6.89 1.11 -30.93
CA GLU A 51 -6.33 -0.20 -30.63
C GLU A 51 -4.92 -0.03 -30.06
N VAL A 52 -4.52 -0.94 -29.18
CA VAL A 52 -3.11 -1.05 -28.78
C VAL A 52 -2.32 -1.61 -29.96
N GLU A 53 -1.26 -0.90 -30.33
CA GLU A 53 -0.31 -1.27 -31.38
C GLU A 53 1.10 -1.38 -30.80
N HIS A 54 1.88 -2.30 -31.33
CA HIS A 54 3.29 -2.46 -31.00
C HIS A 54 4.15 -1.66 -31.98
N PHE A 55 5.04 -0.81 -31.46
CA PHE A 55 5.95 -0.05 -32.32
C PHE A 55 6.97 -0.98 -32.99
N TYR A 56 7.78 -1.71 -32.20
CA TYR A 56 8.46 -2.91 -32.66
C TYR A 56 7.43 -4.03 -32.88
N PRO A 57 7.23 -4.53 -34.11
CA PRO A 57 6.15 -5.46 -34.42
C PRO A 57 6.28 -6.81 -33.71
N GLN A 58 5.14 -7.43 -33.34
CA GLN A 58 5.12 -8.81 -32.83
C GLN A 58 5.67 -9.82 -33.86
N THR A 59 5.37 -9.60 -35.14
CA THR A 59 5.95 -10.35 -36.27
C THR A 59 7.05 -9.51 -36.89
N SER A 60 8.20 -9.45 -36.22
CA SER A 60 9.37 -8.64 -36.60
C SER A 60 10.01 -9.11 -37.91
N THR A 61 10.59 -8.18 -38.66
CA THR A 61 11.44 -8.45 -39.83
C THR A 61 12.91 -8.53 -39.41
N GLN A 62 13.80 -9.03 -40.28
CA GLN A 62 15.23 -9.04 -39.99
C GLN A 62 15.78 -7.62 -39.79
N GLU A 63 15.28 -6.66 -40.56
CA GLU A 63 15.63 -5.23 -40.43
C GLU A 63 15.36 -4.69 -39.01
N TRP A 64 14.23 -5.06 -38.40
CA TRP A 64 13.93 -4.68 -37.02
C TRP A 64 14.90 -5.32 -36.01
N ARG A 65 15.23 -6.61 -36.20
CA ARG A 65 16.18 -7.33 -35.34
C ARG A 65 17.58 -6.73 -35.41
N ASP A 66 18.04 -6.39 -36.61
CA ASP A 66 19.33 -5.76 -36.83
C ASP A 66 19.39 -4.38 -36.17
N ARG A 67 18.28 -3.62 -36.18
CA ARG A 67 18.17 -2.31 -35.54
C ARG A 67 18.24 -2.37 -34.02
N VAL A 68 17.49 -3.27 -33.38
CA VAL A 68 17.47 -3.37 -31.90
C VAL A 68 18.71 -4.04 -31.32
N GLY A 69 19.52 -4.72 -32.15
CA GLY A 69 20.73 -5.41 -31.75
C GLY A 69 20.43 -6.71 -31.01
N ASP A 70 20.34 -6.66 -29.68
CA ASP A 70 20.01 -7.83 -28.83
C ASP A 70 18.52 -8.17 -28.91
N TYR A 71 18.10 -8.64 -30.09
CA TYR A 71 16.70 -8.89 -30.39
C TYR A 71 16.12 -10.04 -29.57
N PHE A 72 16.93 -11.01 -29.12
CA PHE A 72 16.44 -12.12 -28.30
C PHE A 72 15.95 -11.60 -26.95
N THR A 73 16.76 -10.80 -26.26
CA THR A 73 16.35 -10.17 -25.00
C THR A 73 15.22 -9.17 -25.22
N PHE A 74 15.27 -8.40 -26.31
CA PHE A 74 14.18 -7.47 -26.65
C PHE A 74 12.84 -8.19 -26.80
N GLU A 75 12.77 -9.24 -27.63
CA GLU A 75 11.54 -9.96 -27.93
C GLU A 75 11.00 -10.71 -26.69
N GLN A 76 11.89 -11.18 -25.82
CA GLN A 76 11.52 -11.89 -24.59
C GLN A 76 10.99 -10.94 -23.51
N ASP A 77 11.71 -9.86 -23.22
CA ASP A 77 11.50 -9.06 -22.00
C ASP A 77 10.88 -7.67 -22.27
N TYR A 78 11.07 -7.11 -23.47
CA TYR A 78 10.71 -5.71 -23.78
C TYR A 78 9.60 -5.55 -24.82
N LEU A 79 9.30 -6.59 -25.61
CA LEU A 79 8.28 -6.55 -26.66
C LEU A 79 6.93 -6.05 -26.15
N ASN A 80 6.49 -6.52 -24.99
CA ASN A 80 5.17 -6.21 -24.43
C ASN A 80 5.20 -5.13 -23.34
N ASN A 81 6.30 -4.39 -23.26
CA ASN A 81 6.51 -3.34 -22.26
C ASN A 81 5.85 -2.03 -22.70
N PHE A 82 5.47 -1.16 -21.76
CA PHE A 82 4.74 0.09 -22.09
C PHE A 82 5.48 0.96 -23.10
N GLY A 83 6.81 1.05 -22.99
CA GLY A 83 7.64 1.79 -23.92
C GLY A 83 7.53 1.31 -25.37
N ASN A 84 7.20 0.05 -25.63
CA ASN A 84 7.00 -0.46 -27.00
C ASN A 84 5.54 -0.39 -27.47
N LEU A 85 4.60 -0.02 -26.60
CA LEU A 85 3.16 -0.01 -26.90
C LEU A 85 2.66 1.42 -27.13
N THR A 86 1.72 1.57 -28.05
CA THR A 86 1.04 2.82 -28.32
C THR A 86 -0.41 2.62 -28.71
N LEU A 87 -1.13 3.71 -28.97
CA LEU A 87 -2.47 3.71 -29.53
C LEU A 87 -2.40 4.01 -31.04
N SER A 88 -3.25 3.34 -31.80
CA SER A 88 -3.49 3.62 -33.21
C SER A 88 -4.98 3.53 -33.51
N GLY A 89 -5.45 4.21 -34.56
CA GLY A 89 -6.82 4.02 -35.03
C GLY A 89 -7.03 2.59 -35.54
N SER A 90 -8.20 1.97 -35.31
CA SER A 90 -8.45 0.57 -35.66
C SER A 90 -8.15 0.23 -37.15
N GLY A 91 -8.39 1.17 -38.06
CA GLY A 91 -8.04 1.02 -39.49
C GLY A 91 -6.59 1.35 -39.85
N GLN A 92 -5.86 2.07 -38.99
CA GLN A 92 -4.44 2.36 -39.15
C GLN A 92 -3.56 1.24 -38.59
N ASN A 93 -4.03 0.52 -37.56
CA ASN A 93 -3.29 -0.60 -36.98
C ASN A 93 -2.90 -1.65 -38.04
N GLN A 94 -3.86 -2.02 -38.90
CA GLN A 94 -3.61 -2.90 -40.05
C GLN A 94 -2.61 -2.33 -41.06
N LYS A 95 -2.52 -1.00 -41.18
CA LYS A 95 -1.57 -0.33 -42.05
C LYS A 95 -0.18 -0.25 -41.43
N LEU A 96 -0.03 -0.16 -40.11
CA LEU A 96 1.26 -0.12 -39.43
C LEU A 96 1.92 -1.50 -39.40
N GLY A 97 1.23 -2.50 -38.83
CA GLY A 97 1.62 -3.92 -38.88
C GLY A 97 3.12 -4.18 -38.68
N ASN A 98 3.72 -4.93 -39.61
CA ASN A 98 5.15 -5.28 -39.61
C ASN A 98 6.00 -4.41 -40.55
N LYS A 99 5.55 -3.18 -40.86
CA LYS A 99 6.34 -2.24 -41.68
C LYS A 99 7.67 -1.89 -41.01
N SER A 100 8.60 -1.37 -41.81
CA SER A 100 9.89 -0.85 -41.32
C SER A 100 9.70 0.29 -40.34
N TYR A 101 10.76 0.58 -39.58
CA TYR A 101 10.80 1.69 -38.63
C TYR A 101 10.39 3.01 -39.31
N GLU A 102 11.04 3.35 -40.42
CA GLU A 102 10.81 4.59 -41.17
C GLU A 102 9.38 4.67 -41.67
N ALA A 103 8.84 3.59 -42.23
CA ALA A 103 7.47 3.57 -42.73
C ALA A 103 6.44 3.69 -41.60
N LYS A 104 6.72 3.18 -40.38
CA LYS A 104 5.86 3.43 -39.23
C LYS A 104 5.89 4.90 -38.79
N ILE A 105 7.08 5.50 -38.73
CA ILE A 105 7.24 6.93 -38.41
C ILE A 105 6.48 7.79 -39.42
N GLU A 106 6.71 7.60 -40.73
CA GLU A 106 6.02 8.36 -41.79
C GLU A 106 4.49 8.23 -41.69
N LEU A 107 3.97 7.03 -41.42
CA LEU A 107 2.53 6.83 -41.24
C LEU A 107 1.98 7.50 -39.98
N MET A 108 2.75 7.53 -38.89
CA MET A 108 2.37 8.22 -37.66
C MET A 108 2.37 9.74 -37.87
N GLU A 109 3.40 10.29 -38.51
CA GLU A 109 3.47 11.71 -38.87
C GLU A 109 2.33 12.13 -39.79
N GLN A 110 1.98 11.30 -40.78
CA GLN A 110 1.00 11.65 -41.78
C GLN A 110 -0.45 11.56 -41.28
N TYR A 111 -0.74 10.64 -40.36
CA TYR A 111 -2.12 10.27 -40.06
C TYR A 111 -2.48 10.20 -38.57
N SER A 112 -1.53 10.37 -37.64
CA SER A 112 -1.84 10.25 -36.23
C SER A 112 -2.32 11.58 -35.65
N SER A 113 -3.50 11.55 -35.03
CA SER A 113 -3.99 12.63 -34.17
C SER A 113 -3.67 12.38 -32.69
N LEU A 114 -2.73 11.47 -32.40
CA LEU A 114 -2.39 11.03 -31.05
C LEU A 114 -1.02 11.58 -30.66
N HIS A 115 -0.98 12.43 -29.65
CA HIS A 115 0.26 13.06 -29.17
C HIS A 115 1.21 12.03 -28.54
N LEU A 116 0.71 10.89 -28.06
CA LEU A 116 1.54 9.75 -27.61
C LEU A 116 2.56 9.28 -28.66
N ASN A 117 2.24 9.44 -29.95
CA ASN A 117 3.10 9.00 -31.05
C ASN A 117 4.22 10.01 -31.36
N ASP A 118 4.11 11.26 -30.89
CA ASP A 118 5.13 12.29 -31.05
C ASP A 118 6.47 11.85 -30.44
N TYR A 119 6.45 10.98 -29.43
CA TYR A 119 7.68 10.43 -28.86
C TYR A 119 8.49 9.66 -29.91
N PHE A 120 7.84 8.87 -30.78
CA PHE A 120 8.55 8.12 -31.81
C PHE A 120 9.02 9.06 -32.93
N ILE A 121 8.17 10.01 -33.32
CA ILE A 121 8.41 11.00 -34.38
C ILE A 121 9.62 11.89 -34.05
N ASN A 122 9.76 12.29 -32.78
CA ASN A 122 10.83 13.20 -32.36
C ASN A 122 12.13 12.49 -31.93
N ASN A 123 12.13 11.15 -31.81
CA ASN A 123 13.29 10.36 -31.38
C ASN A 123 13.69 9.33 -32.44
N THR A 124 14.19 9.81 -33.58
CA THR A 124 14.35 8.99 -34.81
C THR A 124 15.69 8.26 -34.95
N HIS A 125 16.65 8.51 -34.07
CA HIS A 125 18.05 8.11 -34.32
C HIS A 125 18.36 6.65 -33.97
N SER A 126 17.62 6.03 -33.05
CA SER A 126 17.82 4.65 -32.62
C SER A 126 16.55 4.07 -32.01
N TRP A 127 16.46 2.73 -31.99
CA TRP A 127 15.43 2.03 -31.25
C TRP A 127 15.93 0.67 -30.79
N GLY A 128 15.95 0.47 -29.48
CA GLY A 128 16.38 -0.74 -28.81
C GLY A 128 15.88 -0.79 -27.38
N ILE A 129 16.54 -1.61 -26.56
CA ILE A 129 16.13 -1.86 -25.17
C ILE A 129 16.15 -0.57 -24.34
N ASP A 130 17.16 0.28 -24.53
CA ASP A 130 17.34 1.50 -23.75
C ASP A 130 16.28 2.55 -24.10
N GLU A 131 15.91 2.68 -25.38
CA GLU A 131 14.83 3.58 -25.81
C GLU A 131 13.46 3.12 -25.31
N VAL A 132 13.20 1.80 -25.28
CA VAL A 132 11.98 1.25 -24.69
C VAL A 132 11.91 1.55 -23.19
N LYS A 133 13.01 1.38 -22.45
CA LYS A 133 13.06 1.73 -21.02
C LYS A 133 12.82 3.22 -20.80
N ALA A 134 13.54 4.07 -21.53
CA ALA A 134 13.39 5.52 -21.44
C ALA A 134 11.96 5.97 -21.74
N ARG A 135 11.32 5.38 -22.76
CA ARG A 135 9.91 5.67 -23.05
C ARG A 135 8.97 5.13 -21.97
N SER A 136 9.22 3.94 -21.42
CA SER A 136 8.46 3.42 -20.28
C SER A 136 8.52 4.35 -19.07
N GLU A 137 9.70 4.89 -18.75
CA GLU A 137 9.88 5.88 -17.67
C GLU A 137 9.13 7.18 -17.97
N TYR A 138 9.26 7.69 -19.19
CA TYR A 138 8.53 8.87 -19.64
C TYR A 138 7.01 8.68 -19.48
N LEU A 139 6.47 7.56 -19.94
CA LEU A 139 5.04 7.25 -19.82
C LEU A 139 4.61 7.09 -18.36
N ALA A 140 5.46 6.50 -17.50
CA ALA A 140 5.17 6.40 -16.07
C ALA A 140 5.08 7.79 -15.43
N ASP A 141 6.03 8.67 -15.75
CA ASP A 141 6.02 10.06 -15.25
C ASP A 141 4.81 10.85 -15.75
N GLN A 142 4.34 10.61 -16.99
CA GLN A 142 3.08 11.20 -17.43
C GLN A 142 1.89 10.60 -16.67
N PHE A 143 1.84 9.28 -16.50
CA PHE A 143 0.72 8.62 -15.83
C PHE A 143 0.56 9.06 -14.37
N CYS A 144 1.65 9.31 -13.64
CA CYS A 144 1.60 9.86 -12.28
C CYS A 144 0.96 11.27 -12.21
N LYS A 145 0.86 11.98 -13.34
CA LYS A 145 0.18 13.29 -13.43
C LYS A 145 -1.32 13.16 -13.69
N VAL A 146 -1.81 11.98 -14.08
CA VAL A 146 -3.24 11.73 -14.26
C VAL A 146 -3.94 11.91 -12.92
N GLU A 147 -4.92 12.81 -12.86
CA GLU A 147 -5.55 13.24 -11.61
C GLU A 147 -6.08 12.07 -10.76
N LEU A 148 -6.71 11.08 -11.41
CA LEU A 148 -7.25 9.90 -10.75
C LEU A 148 -6.18 9.01 -10.10
N PHE A 149 -4.94 9.06 -10.60
CA PHE A 149 -3.82 8.22 -10.15
C PHE A 149 -2.75 9.01 -9.40
N LYS A 150 -3.00 10.29 -9.13
CA LYS A 150 -2.05 11.14 -8.44
C LYS A 150 -1.78 10.61 -7.04
N ASP A 151 -0.49 10.56 -6.72
CA ASP A 151 0.03 10.18 -5.42
C ASP A 151 -0.58 10.99 -4.26
N LEU A 152 -0.71 10.36 -3.10
CA LEU A 152 -1.07 11.04 -1.86
C LEU A 152 0.20 11.53 -1.17
N PRO A 153 0.24 12.75 -0.61
CA PRO A 153 1.37 13.19 0.20
C PRO A 153 1.77 12.14 1.24
N LYS A 154 3.07 11.97 1.47
CA LYS A 154 3.63 10.86 2.27
C LYS A 154 3.00 10.71 3.66
N GLU A 155 2.61 11.82 4.27
CA GLU A 155 1.89 11.88 5.55
C GLU A 155 0.52 11.18 5.55
N TYR A 156 -0.15 11.10 4.40
CA TYR A 156 -1.41 10.33 4.25
C TYR A 156 -1.16 8.87 3.87
N ARG A 157 0.06 8.52 3.46
CA ARG A 157 0.47 7.14 3.15
C ARG A 157 0.94 6.35 4.36
N THR A 158 1.39 7.02 5.42
CA THR A 158 1.76 6.37 6.69
C THR A 158 0.53 5.78 7.37
N ARG A 159 0.16 4.56 6.99
CA ARG A 159 -0.82 3.73 7.72
C ARG A 159 -0.13 3.00 8.86
N GLU A 160 0.08 3.72 9.95
CA GLU A 160 -0.09 3.15 11.29
C GLU A 160 -0.85 4.18 12.11
N LEU A 161 -2.19 4.16 12.04
CA LEU A 161 -2.96 4.47 13.25
C LEU A 161 -2.69 3.33 14.22
N ASN A 162 -1.49 3.34 14.79
CA ASN A 162 -1.17 2.58 15.97
C ASN A 162 -2.16 3.06 17.01
N LYS A 163 -3.23 2.29 17.23
CA LYS A 163 -4.12 2.59 18.33
C LYS A 163 -3.29 2.54 19.58
N THR A 164 -3.53 3.47 20.47
CA THR A 164 -2.91 3.50 21.78
C THR A 164 -3.92 3.03 22.82
N LEU A 165 -3.51 2.94 24.09
CA LEU A 165 -4.48 2.74 25.17
C LEU A 165 -5.35 3.98 25.43
N ASP A 166 -5.08 5.13 24.77
CA ASP A 166 -5.96 6.30 24.80
C ASP A 166 -7.19 6.14 23.86
N ASP A 167 -7.08 5.28 22.85
CA ASP A 167 -8.08 5.04 21.81
C ASP A 167 -9.14 3.99 22.21
N ASP A 168 -10.30 4.02 21.54
CA ASP A 168 -11.28 2.94 21.64
C ASP A 168 -10.77 1.69 20.92
N LEU A 169 -10.45 0.64 21.69
CA LEU A 169 -9.97 -0.64 21.17
C LEU A 169 -11.08 -1.56 20.64
N THR A 170 -12.34 -1.11 20.62
CA THR A 170 -13.47 -1.90 20.08
C THR A 170 -13.18 -2.33 18.64
N SER A 171 -13.32 -3.63 18.38
CA SER A 171 -13.07 -4.27 17.07
C SER A 171 -11.64 -4.09 16.53
N HIS A 172 -10.68 -3.63 17.35
CA HIS A 172 -9.28 -3.53 16.95
C HIS A 172 -8.61 -4.90 17.00
N LYS A 173 -8.02 -5.32 15.88
CA LYS A 173 -7.20 -6.54 15.84
C LYS A 173 -5.76 -6.16 16.14
N PHE A 174 -5.22 -6.71 17.22
CA PHE A 174 -3.83 -6.52 17.61
C PHE A 174 -3.18 -7.85 17.94
N SER A 175 -1.86 -7.86 17.93
CA SER A 175 -1.03 -9.01 18.25
C SER A 175 0.16 -8.66 19.14
N SER A 176 0.33 -7.37 19.45
CA SER A 176 1.44 -6.83 20.21
C SER A 176 1.10 -5.51 20.89
N VAL A 177 1.90 -5.19 21.91
CA VAL A 177 1.91 -3.88 22.56
C VAL A 177 3.35 -3.39 22.59
N LYS A 178 3.60 -2.17 22.13
CA LYS A 178 4.85 -1.46 22.36
C LYS A 178 4.66 -0.59 23.60
N LEU A 179 5.51 -0.80 24.59
CA LEU A 179 5.52 -0.15 25.89
C LEU A 179 6.29 1.19 25.81
N PRO A 180 6.12 2.10 26.79
CA PRO A 180 6.80 3.40 26.79
C PRO A 180 8.33 3.32 26.75
N ASN A 181 8.92 2.27 27.35
CA ASN A 181 10.36 2.00 27.28
C ASN A 181 10.85 1.51 25.89
N GLY A 182 9.97 1.45 24.89
CA GLY A 182 10.26 1.02 23.53
C GLY A 182 10.20 -0.49 23.31
N GLN A 183 10.07 -1.30 24.36
CA GLN A 183 9.96 -2.75 24.24
C GLN A 183 8.63 -3.16 23.62
N LYS A 184 8.68 -4.16 22.73
CA LYS A 184 7.50 -4.75 22.11
C LYS A 184 7.22 -6.13 22.72
N GLN A 185 6.03 -6.31 23.28
CA GLN A 185 5.56 -7.58 23.82
C GLN A 185 4.39 -8.12 22.99
N ILE A 186 4.23 -9.46 22.97
CA ILE A 186 3.11 -10.11 22.30
C ILE A 186 1.88 -10.03 23.20
N ALA A 187 0.76 -9.59 22.64
CA ALA A 187 -0.55 -9.65 23.29
C ALA A 187 -1.61 -9.86 22.22
N ARG A 188 -2.35 -10.96 22.32
CA ARG A 188 -3.36 -11.40 21.34
C ARG A 188 -4.75 -11.55 21.97
N SER A 189 -4.85 -11.33 23.28
CA SER A 189 -6.08 -11.43 24.05
C SER A 189 -6.19 -10.31 25.06
N ALA A 190 -7.40 -10.06 25.56
CA ALA A 190 -7.64 -9.09 26.63
C ALA A 190 -6.83 -9.41 27.91
N LYS A 191 -6.70 -10.71 28.23
CA LYS A 191 -5.88 -11.20 29.33
C LYS A 191 -4.41 -10.82 29.15
N GLU A 192 -3.85 -11.12 27.99
CA GLU A 192 -2.45 -10.81 27.68
C GLU A 192 -2.19 -9.30 27.65
N LEU A 193 -3.11 -8.51 27.10
CA LEU A 193 -3.03 -7.06 27.11
C LEU A 193 -2.97 -6.52 28.55
N ALA A 194 -3.87 -6.97 29.42
CA ALA A 194 -3.86 -6.58 30.82
C ALA A 194 -2.59 -7.03 31.55
N SER A 195 -2.14 -8.28 31.35
CA SER A 195 -0.89 -8.78 31.93
C SER A 195 0.32 -7.93 31.52
N VAL A 196 0.48 -7.66 30.21
CA VAL A 196 1.63 -6.90 29.69
C VAL A 196 1.67 -5.48 30.26
N VAL A 197 0.54 -4.78 30.25
CA VAL A 197 0.44 -3.40 30.72
C VAL A 197 0.65 -3.32 32.22
N ILE A 198 -0.03 -4.15 33.01
CA ILE A 198 0.06 -4.10 34.48
C ILE A 198 1.44 -4.55 34.95
N ASN A 199 2.06 -5.57 34.34
CA ASN A 199 3.44 -5.93 34.68
C ASN A 199 4.41 -4.78 34.42
N TYR A 200 4.24 -4.04 33.31
CA TYR A 200 5.03 -2.84 33.06
C TYR A 200 4.85 -1.78 34.15
N LEU A 201 3.61 -1.53 34.59
CA LEU A 201 3.33 -0.59 35.69
C LEU A 201 3.97 -1.04 37.01
N LEU A 202 3.89 -2.34 37.34
CA LEU A 202 4.51 -2.90 38.55
C LEU A 202 6.04 -2.84 38.52
N GLU A 203 6.65 -2.91 37.33
CA GLU A 203 8.10 -2.82 37.15
C GLU A 203 8.63 -1.38 37.13
N ASN A 204 7.84 -0.43 36.60
CA ASN A 204 8.33 0.92 36.26
C ASN A 204 7.63 2.06 37.02
N ALA A 205 6.46 1.80 37.63
CA ALA A 205 5.63 2.80 38.31
C ALA A 205 4.92 2.22 39.55
N ARG A 206 5.61 1.34 40.29
CA ARG A 206 5.01 0.55 41.38
C ARG A 206 4.38 1.40 42.49
N GLU A 207 5.10 2.40 42.98
CA GLU A 207 4.62 3.27 44.06
C GLU A 207 3.35 4.01 43.66
N ALA A 208 3.31 4.54 42.43
CA ALA A 208 2.13 5.20 41.89
C ALA A 208 0.96 4.22 41.68
N PHE A 209 1.25 3.00 41.21
CA PHE A 209 0.25 1.93 41.11
C PHE A 209 -0.36 1.58 42.46
N GLU A 210 0.47 1.32 43.48
CA GLU A 210 0.00 0.98 44.83
C GLU A 210 -0.78 2.15 45.43
N SER A 211 -0.28 3.39 45.33
CA SER A 211 -0.99 4.58 45.79
C SER A 211 -2.34 4.80 45.10
N TYR A 212 -2.43 4.55 43.79
CA TYR A 212 -3.67 4.71 43.03
C TYR A 212 -4.69 3.61 43.35
N THR A 213 -4.24 2.42 43.78
CA THR A 213 -5.08 1.24 44.02
C THR A 213 -5.31 0.93 45.50
N ASP A 214 -4.81 1.78 46.41
CA ASP A 214 -4.99 1.70 47.86
C ASP A 214 -6.42 2.09 48.30
N ASP A 215 -7.12 2.91 47.51
CA ASP A 215 -8.52 3.22 47.71
C ASP A 215 -9.41 2.09 47.15
N GLU A 216 -10.50 1.72 47.84
CA GLU A 216 -11.46 0.71 47.33
C GLU A 216 -12.34 1.27 46.18
N SER A 217 -12.06 2.48 45.69
CA SER A 217 -12.84 3.12 44.61
C SER A 217 -12.56 2.53 43.22
N GLN A 218 -11.41 1.88 43.00
CA GLN A 218 -11.04 1.22 41.75
C GLN A 218 -11.72 -0.15 41.65
N LYS A 219 -12.95 -0.17 41.11
CA LYS A 219 -13.80 -1.38 40.96
C LYS A 219 -13.27 -2.46 39.99
N TYR A 220 -12.01 -2.40 39.59
CA TYR A 220 -11.36 -3.33 38.68
C TYR A 220 -10.02 -3.88 39.22
N ILE A 221 -9.60 -3.47 40.42
CA ILE A 221 -8.48 -4.05 41.16
C ILE A 221 -9.02 -4.60 42.48
N TYR A 222 -8.73 -5.87 42.77
CA TYR A 222 -9.20 -6.57 43.96
C TYR A 222 -8.04 -7.20 44.71
N TRP A 223 -7.76 -6.71 45.91
CA TRP A 223 -6.75 -7.26 46.82
C TRP A 223 -7.25 -8.48 47.61
N ASP A 224 -8.56 -8.67 47.68
CA ASP A 224 -9.18 -9.84 48.30
C ASP A 224 -9.61 -10.86 47.24
N LYS A 225 -9.09 -12.08 47.36
CA LYS A 225 -9.36 -13.19 46.43
C LYS A 225 -10.84 -13.57 46.37
N ALA A 226 -11.53 -13.63 47.51
CA ALA A 226 -12.94 -14.02 47.55
C ALA A 226 -13.84 -12.95 46.89
N LYS A 227 -13.51 -11.66 47.06
CA LYS A 227 -14.18 -10.55 46.36
C LYS A 227 -13.96 -10.65 44.84
N ALA A 228 -12.77 -11.02 44.38
CA ALA A 228 -12.47 -11.21 42.96
C ALA A 228 -13.22 -12.42 42.37
N GLU A 229 -13.18 -13.57 43.03
CA GLU A 229 -13.87 -14.81 42.61
C GLU A 229 -15.39 -14.64 42.60
N ALA A 230 -15.97 -13.86 43.52
CA ALA A 230 -17.39 -13.54 43.52
C ALA A 230 -17.86 -12.76 42.27
N ARG A 231 -16.92 -12.17 41.50
CA ARG A 231 -17.21 -11.50 40.23
C ARG A 231 -17.03 -12.40 39.03
N ASP A 232 -16.42 -13.57 39.20
CA ASP A 232 -16.15 -14.50 38.09
C ASP A 232 -17.45 -15.13 37.58
N ARG A 233 -17.86 -14.70 36.40
CA ARG A 233 -19.07 -15.14 35.69
C ARG A 233 -18.84 -14.96 34.19
N ASP A 234 -19.71 -15.57 33.39
CA ASP A 234 -19.61 -15.49 31.93
C ASP A 234 -19.47 -14.02 31.44
N GLY A 235 -18.54 -13.80 30.52
CA GLY A 235 -18.16 -12.47 30.03
C GLY A 235 -17.26 -11.63 30.95
N THR A 236 -16.80 -12.17 32.08
CA THR A 236 -15.84 -11.50 32.98
C THR A 236 -14.41 -11.95 32.67
N LEU A 237 -13.49 -11.00 32.63
CA LEU A 237 -12.06 -11.22 32.62
C LEU A 237 -11.52 -11.11 34.03
N VAL A 238 -10.90 -12.18 34.52
CA VAL A 238 -10.14 -12.20 35.78
C VAL A 238 -8.68 -12.53 35.47
N VAL A 239 -7.77 -11.61 35.81
CA VAL A 239 -6.33 -11.77 35.61
C VAL A 239 -5.63 -11.73 36.98
N PRO A 240 -5.12 -12.88 37.48
CA PRO A 240 -4.45 -12.92 38.77
C PRO A 240 -3.00 -12.43 38.68
N PHE A 241 -2.58 -11.62 39.66
CA PHE A 241 -1.20 -11.19 39.88
C PHE A 241 -0.71 -11.74 41.23
N GLU A 242 -0.62 -13.08 41.32
CA GLU A 242 -0.40 -13.80 42.59
C GLU A 242 0.85 -13.37 43.36
N LYS A 243 1.91 -12.96 42.65
CA LYS A 243 3.16 -12.49 43.27
C LYS A 243 2.98 -11.20 44.08
N VAL A 244 2.02 -10.37 43.69
CA VAL A 244 1.71 -9.09 44.35
C VAL A 244 0.48 -9.22 45.23
N GLY A 245 -0.41 -10.17 44.95
CA GLY A 245 -1.56 -10.50 45.79
C GLY A 245 -2.86 -9.80 45.39
N PHE A 246 -3.01 -9.39 44.14
CA PHE A 246 -4.25 -8.79 43.63
C PHE A 246 -4.76 -9.44 42.34
N TYR A 247 -5.98 -9.07 41.95
CA TYR A 247 -6.67 -9.52 40.76
C TYR A 247 -7.16 -8.32 39.96
N PHE A 248 -6.89 -8.30 38.65
CA PHE A 248 -7.54 -7.38 37.73
C PHE A 248 -8.84 -8.02 37.24
N VAL A 249 -9.97 -7.35 37.45
CA VAL A 249 -11.29 -7.89 37.14
C VAL A 249 -12.11 -6.88 36.35
N CYS A 250 -12.57 -7.24 35.17
CA CYS A 250 -13.44 -6.39 34.36
C CYS A 250 -14.31 -7.20 33.40
N ASN A 251 -15.20 -6.53 32.66
CA ASN A 251 -15.83 -7.18 31.50
C ASN A 251 -14.76 -7.50 30.44
N ALA A 252 -14.85 -8.67 29.79
CA ALA A 252 -13.83 -9.16 28.86
C ALA A 252 -13.76 -8.40 27.52
N SER A 253 -14.67 -7.45 27.26
CA SER A 253 -14.62 -6.64 26.05
C SER A 253 -13.38 -5.74 26.00
N PHE A 254 -12.79 -5.58 24.81
CA PHE A 254 -11.64 -4.70 24.63
C PHE A 254 -11.92 -3.24 24.98
N GLN A 255 -13.18 -2.80 24.88
CA GLN A 255 -13.60 -1.49 25.35
C GLN A 255 -13.41 -1.34 26.87
N SER A 256 -13.89 -2.32 27.64
CA SER A 256 -13.81 -2.29 29.12
C SER A 256 -12.38 -2.47 29.60
N VAL A 257 -11.66 -3.41 29.01
CA VAL A 257 -10.24 -3.69 29.32
C VAL A 257 -9.40 -2.46 29.00
N GLY A 258 -9.55 -1.88 27.79
CA GLY A 258 -8.85 -0.66 27.39
C GLY A 258 -9.15 0.52 28.31
N SER A 259 -10.42 0.75 28.65
CA SER A 259 -10.82 1.85 29.53
C SER A 259 -10.27 1.72 30.95
N ASN A 260 -10.28 0.51 31.52
CA ASN A 260 -9.72 0.28 32.86
C ASN A 260 -8.20 0.38 32.87
N LEU A 261 -7.51 -0.14 31.84
CA LEU A 261 -6.06 0.02 31.71
C LEU A 261 -5.67 1.50 31.50
N LYS A 262 -6.43 2.25 30.69
CA LYS A 262 -6.26 3.70 30.54
C LYS A 262 -6.35 4.43 31.87
N ASN A 263 -7.40 4.17 32.65
CA ASN A 263 -7.57 4.79 33.97
C ASN A 263 -6.42 4.43 34.92
N LEU A 264 -5.98 3.18 34.89
CA LEU A 264 -4.86 2.72 35.70
C LEU A 264 -3.54 3.41 35.31
N ILE A 265 -3.27 3.56 34.01
CA ILE A 265 -2.08 4.25 33.50
C ILE A 265 -2.09 5.73 33.90
N ILE A 266 -3.23 6.43 33.74
CA ILE A 266 -3.40 7.81 34.18
C ILE A 266 -3.20 7.93 35.69
N GLY A 267 -3.75 6.97 36.46
CA GLY A 267 -3.58 6.88 37.90
C GLY A 267 -2.13 6.68 38.33
N CYS A 268 -1.32 6.04 37.49
CA CYS A 268 0.13 5.89 37.68
C CYS A 268 0.95 7.07 37.12
N GLU A 269 0.30 8.19 36.78
CA GLU A 269 0.94 9.40 36.22
C GLU A 269 1.70 9.17 34.88
N LEU A 270 1.23 8.22 34.07
CA LEU A 270 1.79 7.92 32.75
C LEU A 270 0.82 8.30 31.61
N ASP A 271 1.33 8.46 30.38
CA ASP A 271 0.51 8.76 29.20
C ASP A 271 0.06 7.47 28.48
N PRO A 272 -1.25 7.17 28.43
CA PRO A 272 -1.79 6.02 27.69
C PRO A 272 -1.42 6.00 26.19
N ARG A 273 -1.06 7.15 25.62
CA ARG A 273 -0.61 7.27 24.22
C ARG A 273 0.76 6.62 23.96
N GLU A 274 1.56 6.44 25.00
CA GLU A 274 2.86 5.78 24.89
C GLU A 274 2.75 4.24 24.83
N PHE A 275 1.56 3.69 25.10
CA PHE A 275 1.26 2.27 24.99
C PHE A 275 0.60 1.98 23.64
N ILE A 276 1.41 1.63 22.65
CA ILE A 276 0.97 1.40 21.27
C ILE A 276 0.49 -0.05 21.09
N VAL A 277 -0.75 -0.22 20.66
CA VAL A 277 -1.46 -1.50 20.43
C VAL A 277 -1.48 -1.82 18.92
N GLY A 278 -0.64 -2.77 18.51
CA GLY A 278 -0.38 -3.13 17.10
C GLY A 278 -0.66 -4.59 16.74
#